data_AF-A0A834IXP3-F1
#
_entry.id   AF-A0A834IXP3-F1
#
_cell.length_a   1.000
_cell.length_b   1.000
_cell.length_c   1.000
_cell.angle_alpha   90.00
_cell.angle_beta   90.00
_cell.angle_gamma   90.00
#
_symmetry.space_group_name_H-M   'P 1'
#
loop_
_entity.id
_entity.type
_entity.pdbx_description
1 polymer ?
#
loop_
_entity_poly.entity_id
_entity_poly.type
_entity_poly.pdbx_seq_one_letter_code
_entity_poly.pdbx_strand_id
1 'polypeptide(L)'
;MDVEFESISSLFIYALIFLIAYALLLNVYFISKNGFRISVNCWFCNKNSKVLYSDRNSFVCPFCFQYNGFNKDGDYNKIIDAQSNLLLNTSNTTFYKHPENISSKLMSNGLCNSCNKNQQLKILQLAEYEPLSEKTYNCEIEHFEKQIEKAYKLCKKCEKVVKNTIRKQNAWIFGNKLRNLRTLKNKGLSYLKVKKYSQGSSEDTYFNFNIGYFT
;
A
#
# COMPACT_ATOMS: atom_id res chain seq x y z
N MET A 1 8.72 -26.00 68.82
CA MET A 1 8.36 -26.50 67.48
C MET A 1 7.68 -25.43 66.64
N ASP A 2 6.82 -24.59 67.23
CA ASP A 2 6.11 -23.54 66.47
C ASP A 2 7.01 -22.41 65.94
N VAL A 3 8.04 -22.01 66.70
CA VAL A 3 8.99 -20.95 66.30
C VAL A 3 9.85 -21.35 65.09
N GLU A 4 10.26 -22.62 65.01
CA GLU A 4 11.04 -23.13 63.88
C GLU A 4 10.17 -23.24 62.62
N PHE A 5 8.90 -23.61 62.77
CA PHE A 5 7.96 -23.68 61.66
C PHE A 5 7.67 -22.29 61.05
N GLU A 6 7.52 -21.25 61.87
CA GLU A 6 7.35 -19.87 61.38
C GLU A 6 8.62 -19.33 60.68
N SER A 7 9.81 -19.67 61.19
CA SER A 7 11.08 -19.32 60.56
C SER A 7 11.25 -19.98 59.19
N ILE A 8 10.87 -21.26 59.07
CA ILE A 8 10.92 -21.99 57.79
C ILE A 8 9.89 -21.40 56.80
N SER A 9 8.67 -21.14 57.25
CA SER A 9 7.61 -20.53 56.43
C SER A 9 8.02 -19.15 55.87
N SER A 10 8.60 -18.30 56.72
CA SER A 10 9.09 -16.97 56.29
C SER A 10 10.21 -17.06 55.27
N LEU A 11 11.16 -17.99 55.42
CA LEU A 11 12.24 -18.23 54.45
C LEU A 11 11.68 -18.62 53.06
N PHE A 12 10.67 -19.47 53.02
CA PHE A 12 9.99 -19.83 51.76
C PHE A 12 9.31 -18.63 51.10
N ILE A 13 8.66 -17.77 51.89
CA ILE A 13 8.02 -16.55 51.38
C ILE A 13 9.06 -15.61 50.77
N TYR A 14 10.20 -15.38 51.44
CA TYR A 14 11.27 -14.52 50.92
C TYR A 14 11.92 -15.11 49.65
N ALA A 15 12.12 -16.42 49.60
CA ALA A 15 12.63 -17.09 48.40
C ALA A 15 11.66 -16.94 47.22
N LEU A 16 10.35 -17.06 47.46
CA LEU A 16 9.33 -16.89 46.43
C LEU A 16 9.30 -15.45 45.90
N ILE A 17 9.36 -14.46 46.79
CA ILE A 17 9.44 -13.03 46.43
C ILE A 17 10.70 -12.75 45.61
N PHE A 18 11.85 -13.29 46.01
CA PHE A 18 13.11 -13.13 45.27
C PHE A 18 13.04 -13.72 43.86
N LEU A 19 12.48 -14.92 43.71
CA LEU A 19 12.30 -15.55 42.40
C LEU A 19 11.36 -14.75 41.50
N ILE A 20 10.26 -14.22 42.06
CA ILE A 20 9.34 -13.34 41.32
C ILE A 20 10.04 -12.05 40.90
N ALA A 21 10.75 -11.38 41.82
CA ALA A 21 11.49 -10.17 41.53
C ALA A 21 12.56 -10.39 40.45
N TYR A 22 13.31 -11.48 40.54
CA TYR A 22 14.30 -11.87 39.54
C TYR A 22 13.66 -12.13 38.16
N ALA A 23 12.54 -12.85 38.12
CA ALA A 23 11.80 -13.09 36.88
C ALA A 23 11.27 -11.78 36.26
N LEU A 24 10.79 -10.84 37.07
CA LEU A 24 10.36 -9.52 36.60
C LEU A 24 11.53 -8.71 36.01
N LEU A 25 12.69 -8.69 36.68
CA LEU A 25 13.89 -8.01 36.18
C LEU A 25 14.37 -8.58 34.85
N LEU A 26 14.37 -9.91 34.70
CA LEU A 26 14.69 -10.56 33.43
C LEU A 26 13.69 -10.18 32.34
N ASN A 27 12.40 -10.16 32.65
CA ASN A 27 11.36 -9.78 31.68
C ASN A 27 11.54 -8.32 31.20
N VAL A 28 11.79 -7.40 32.14
CA VAL A 28 12.09 -5.99 31.82
C VAL A 28 13.35 -5.89 30.95
N TYR A 29 14.41 -6.63 31.28
CA TYR A 29 15.64 -6.67 30.46
C TYR A 29 15.36 -7.17 29.04
N PHE A 30 14.62 -8.28 28.89
CA PHE A 30 14.30 -8.83 27.56
C PHE A 30 13.38 -7.92 26.75
N ILE A 31 12.38 -7.28 27.38
CA ILE A 31 11.50 -6.32 26.71
C ILE A 31 12.28 -5.07 26.31
N SER A 32 13.17 -4.57 27.16
CA SER A 32 14.04 -3.44 26.86
C SER A 32 14.98 -3.75 25.69
N LYS A 33 15.60 -4.94 25.68
CA LYS A 33 16.57 -5.35 24.67
C LYS A 33 15.94 -5.68 23.32
N ASN A 34 14.82 -6.40 23.32
CA ASN A 34 14.21 -6.93 22.10
C ASN A 34 13.03 -6.10 21.61
N GLY A 35 12.60 -5.11 22.40
CA GLY A 35 11.43 -4.26 22.17
C GLY A 35 10.10 -5.04 22.11
N PHE A 36 9.01 -4.28 22.14
CA PHE A 36 7.68 -4.83 21.94
C PHE A 36 7.38 -4.93 20.44
N ARG A 37 7.13 -6.13 19.92
CA ARG A 37 6.81 -6.32 18.49
C ARG A 37 5.31 -6.26 18.26
N ILE A 38 4.89 -5.45 17.29
CA ILE A 38 3.49 -5.30 16.90
C ILE A 38 3.26 -5.69 15.45
N SER A 39 2.01 -5.99 15.11
CA SER A 39 1.58 -6.21 13.72
C SER A 39 1.15 -4.88 13.10
N VAL A 40 1.77 -4.50 12.00
CA VAL A 40 1.43 -3.31 11.20
C VAL A 40 1.08 -3.72 9.78
N ASN A 41 0.18 -2.99 9.13
CA ASN A 41 -0.21 -3.23 7.74
C ASN A 41 0.62 -2.34 6.79
N CYS A 42 1.10 -2.91 5.69
CA CYS A 42 1.76 -2.13 4.65
C CYS A 42 0.74 -1.47 3.71
N TRP A 43 0.72 -0.14 3.66
CA TRP A 43 -0.10 0.67 2.74
C TRP A 43 -0.01 0.28 1.26
N PHE A 44 1.13 -0.26 0.79
CA PHE A 44 1.34 -0.56 -0.63
C PHE A 44 0.82 -1.94 -1.05
N CYS A 45 1.17 -2.98 -0.29
CA CYS A 45 0.82 -4.36 -0.66
C CYS A 45 -0.26 -4.98 0.23
N ASN A 46 -0.75 -4.24 1.24
CA ASN A 46 -1.77 -4.65 2.20
C ASN A 46 -1.45 -5.97 2.94
N LYS A 47 -0.16 -6.26 3.15
CA LYS A 47 0.31 -7.40 3.95
C LYS A 47 0.74 -6.92 5.33
N ASN A 48 0.43 -7.73 6.34
CA ASN A 48 0.83 -7.46 7.71
C ASN A 48 2.27 -7.92 7.96
N SER A 49 3.05 -7.08 8.64
CA SER A 49 4.44 -7.35 9.03
C SER A 49 4.59 -7.19 10.54
N LYS A 50 5.49 -7.97 11.15
CA LYS A 50 5.86 -7.82 12.56
C LYS A 50 7.07 -6.91 12.66
N VAL A 51 6.91 -5.76 13.33
CA VAL A 51 7.95 -4.73 13.51
C VAL A 51 8.05 -4.35 14.98
N LEU A 52 9.15 -3.71 15.37
CA LEU A 52 9.26 -3.10 16.70
C LEU A 52 8.23 -1.97 16.83
N TYR A 53 7.70 -1.77 18.02
CA TYR A 53 6.74 -0.70 18.30
C TYR A 53 7.32 0.69 17.99
N SER A 54 8.63 0.89 18.19
CA SER A 54 9.35 2.10 17.79
C SER A 54 9.26 2.35 16.28
N ASP A 55 9.27 1.29 15.48
CA ASP A 55 9.40 1.32 14.02
C ASP A 55 8.03 1.22 13.32
N ARG A 56 6.93 1.27 14.08
CA ARG A 56 5.56 1.10 13.56
C ARG A 56 5.17 2.05 12.43
N ASN A 57 5.84 3.21 12.35
CA ASN A 57 5.69 4.21 11.29
C ASN A 57 7.05 4.52 10.63
N SER A 58 7.98 3.57 10.61
CA SER A 58 9.30 3.73 10.00
C SER A 58 9.91 2.36 9.70
N PHE A 59 9.33 1.64 8.74
CA PHE A 59 9.83 0.32 8.38
C PHE A 59 9.77 0.08 6.87
N VAL A 60 10.63 -0.80 6.36
CA VAL A 60 10.56 -1.29 4.98
C VAL A 60 9.78 -2.60 4.96
N CYS A 61 8.76 -2.68 4.12
CA CYS A 61 7.94 -3.88 4.00
C CYS A 61 8.76 -5.06 3.43
N PRO A 62 8.82 -6.22 4.09
CA PRO A 62 9.59 -7.37 3.61
C PRO A 62 8.97 -8.06 2.37
N PHE A 63 7.76 -7.67 1.97
CA PHE A 63 7.05 -8.29 0.85
C PHE A 63 7.14 -7.51 -0.46
N CYS A 64 7.12 -6.17 -0.39
CA CYS A 64 7.17 -5.30 -1.57
C CYS A 64 8.33 -4.31 -1.55
N PHE A 65 9.16 -4.34 -0.49
CA PHE A 65 10.34 -3.51 -0.31
C PHE A 65 10.09 -2.00 -0.34
N GLN A 66 8.82 -1.59 -0.21
CA GLN A 66 8.43 -0.19 -0.10
C GLN A 66 8.56 0.27 1.36
N TYR A 67 9.04 1.50 1.53
CA TYR A 67 9.14 2.14 2.83
C TYR A 67 7.75 2.57 3.33
N ASN A 68 7.49 2.37 4.61
CA ASN A 68 6.20 2.56 5.26
C ASN A 68 6.40 3.45 6.49
N GLY A 69 6.33 4.76 6.26
CA GLY A 69 6.48 5.78 7.29
C GLY A 69 6.09 7.15 6.76
N PHE A 70 5.07 7.74 7.37
CA PHE A 70 4.46 8.99 6.91
C PHE A 70 4.38 10.04 8.02
N ASN A 71 4.46 11.32 7.67
CA ASN A 71 4.14 12.41 8.58
C ASN A 71 2.60 12.58 8.68
N LYS A 72 2.15 13.53 9.50
CA LYS A 72 0.72 13.82 9.70
C LYS A 72 -0.01 14.29 8.43
N ASP A 73 0.74 14.84 7.48
CA ASP A 73 0.25 15.41 6.23
C ASP A 73 0.24 14.38 5.08
N GLY A 74 0.80 13.18 5.32
CA GLY A 74 0.82 12.06 4.38
C GLY A 74 2.10 11.92 3.57
N ASP A 75 3.08 12.82 3.72
CA ASP A 75 4.39 12.70 3.08
C ASP A 75 5.27 11.68 3.80
N TYR A 76 6.36 11.25 3.16
CA TYR A 76 7.34 10.40 3.85
C TYR A 76 7.98 11.15 5.02
N ASN A 77 8.10 10.46 6.15
CA ASN A 77 8.82 10.98 7.32
C ASN A 77 10.36 10.88 7.20
N LYS A 78 10.86 10.63 5.99
CA LYS A 78 12.27 10.67 5.62
C LYS A 78 12.39 11.07 4.16
N ILE A 79 13.54 11.62 3.80
CA ILE A 79 13.86 11.89 2.39
C ILE A 79 14.05 10.55 1.66
N ILE A 80 13.42 10.41 0.50
CA ILE A 80 13.60 9.28 -0.40
C ILE A 80 14.35 9.80 -1.63
N ASP A 81 15.68 9.66 -1.65
CA ASP A 81 16.53 10.22 -2.71
C ASP A 81 16.13 9.75 -4.12
N ALA A 82 15.57 8.54 -4.23
CA ALA A 82 15.05 8.01 -5.49
C ALA A 82 13.88 8.83 -6.08
N GLN A 83 13.18 9.62 -5.26
CA GLN A 83 12.10 10.51 -5.74
C GLN A 83 12.65 11.77 -6.42
N SER A 84 13.79 12.30 -5.99
CA SER A 84 14.38 13.53 -6.53
C SER A 84 15.50 13.26 -7.54
N ASN A 85 16.14 12.09 -7.48
CA ASN A 85 17.22 11.72 -8.37
C ASN A 85 16.83 10.53 -9.24
N LEU A 86 16.51 10.81 -10.51
CA LEU A 86 16.13 9.80 -11.49
C LEU A 86 17.20 8.71 -11.68
N LEU A 87 18.49 9.02 -11.48
CA LEU A 87 19.58 8.06 -11.61
C LEU A 87 19.53 6.95 -10.54
N LEU A 88 18.88 7.23 -9.40
CA LEU A 88 18.70 6.28 -8.30
C LEU A 88 17.47 5.39 -8.46
N ASN A 89 16.59 5.70 -9.42
CA ASN A 89 15.57 4.75 -9.85
C ASN A 89 16.26 3.64 -10.63
N THR A 90 16.85 2.68 -9.91
CA THR A 90 17.31 1.44 -10.51
C THR A 90 16.12 0.87 -11.23
N SER A 91 16.20 0.85 -12.56
CA SER A 91 15.22 0.16 -13.36
C SER A 91 15.20 -1.29 -12.87
N ASN A 92 14.22 -1.64 -12.04
CA ASN A 92 13.88 -3.04 -11.75
C ASN A 92 13.26 -3.61 -13.03
N THR A 93 14.05 -3.64 -14.11
CA THR A 93 13.80 -4.29 -15.39
C THR A 93 14.03 -5.80 -15.29
N THR A 94 14.13 -6.35 -14.08
CA THR A 94 14.13 -7.80 -13.85
C THR A 94 12.76 -8.45 -14.12
N PHE A 95 11.70 -7.67 -14.34
CA PHE A 95 10.41 -8.17 -14.86
C PHE A 95 10.19 -7.93 -16.36
N TYR A 96 11.08 -7.21 -17.05
CA TYR A 96 11.04 -7.06 -18.50
C TYR A 96 12.46 -7.19 -19.05
N LYS A 97 12.87 -8.44 -19.28
CA LYS A 97 13.96 -8.75 -20.21
C LYS A 97 13.56 -8.17 -21.58
N HIS A 98 13.98 -6.96 -21.87
CA HIS A 98 14.04 -6.49 -23.24
C HIS A 98 15.38 -6.96 -23.82
N PRO A 99 15.40 -7.91 -24.77
CA PRO A 99 16.62 -8.22 -25.48
C PRO A 99 17.08 -6.98 -26.24
N GLU A 100 18.38 -6.69 -26.15
CA GLU A 100 19.07 -5.48 -26.61
C GLU A 100 19.12 -5.30 -28.14
N ASN A 101 18.17 -5.86 -28.89
CA ASN A 101 18.06 -5.69 -30.34
C ASN A 101 16.60 -5.49 -30.78
N ILE A 102 15.88 -4.66 -30.04
CA ILE A 102 14.54 -4.24 -30.43
C ILE A 102 14.67 -2.93 -31.21
N SER A 103 14.68 -3.09 -32.53
CA SER A 103 14.35 -2.06 -33.53
C SER A 103 13.45 -0.97 -32.94
N SER A 104 13.82 0.29 -33.19
CA SER A 104 13.11 1.55 -32.85
C SER A 104 11.61 1.60 -33.14
N LYS A 105 11.04 0.53 -33.72
CA LYS A 105 9.63 0.30 -33.99
C LYS A 105 8.81 -0.13 -32.75
N LEU A 106 9.41 -0.63 -31.68
CA LEU A 106 8.66 -1.22 -30.55
C LEU A 106 8.29 -0.25 -29.42
N MET A 107 8.74 1.00 -29.46
CA MET A 107 8.50 2.00 -28.40
C MET A 107 7.54 3.13 -28.79
N SER A 108 6.80 2.97 -29.89
CA SER A 108 5.81 3.96 -30.29
C SER A 108 4.50 3.77 -29.52
N ASN A 109 4.16 4.74 -28.67
CA ASN A 109 2.88 4.84 -27.97
C ASN A 109 1.68 5.15 -28.89
N GLY A 110 1.89 5.14 -30.22
CA GLY A 110 0.87 5.45 -31.22
C GLY A 110 0.65 6.93 -31.46
N LEU A 111 1.37 7.83 -30.78
CA LEU A 111 1.35 9.26 -31.06
C LEU A 111 2.36 9.63 -32.16
N CYS A 112 2.07 10.67 -32.93
CA CYS A 112 3.05 11.21 -33.87
C CYS A 112 4.16 11.95 -33.13
N ASN A 113 5.33 12.13 -33.77
CA ASN A 113 6.49 12.76 -33.15
C ASN A 113 6.21 14.17 -32.62
N SER A 114 5.42 14.97 -33.35
CA SER A 114 5.03 16.32 -32.89
C SER A 114 4.17 16.27 -31.63
N CYS A 115 3.18 15.36 -31.57
CA CYS A 115 2.37 15.19 -30.38
C CYS A 115 3.18 14.66 -29.19
N ASN A 116 4.12 13.73 -29.42
CA ASN A 116 5.04 13.27 -28.37
C ASN A 116 5.90 14.41 -27.80
N LYS A 117 6.45 15.27 -28.66
CA LYS A 117 7.17 16.48 -28.23
C LYS A 117 6.28 17.43 -27.43
N ASN A 118 5.04 17.67 -27.88
CA ASN A 118 4.08 18.49 -27.15
C ASN A 118 3.77 17.90 -25.75
N GLN A 119 3.61 16.58 -25.63
CA GLN A 119 3.40 15.95 -24.32
C GLN A 119 4.62 16.11 -23.41
N GLN A 120 5.84 16.01 -23.95
CA GLN A 120 7.05 16.27 -23.17
C GLN A 120 7.13 17.73 -22.68
N LEU A 121 6.86 18.70 -23.55
CA LEU A 121 6.84 20.12 -23.17
C LEU A 121 5.75 20.42 -22.14
N LYS A 122 4.58 19.81 -22.28
CA LYS A 122 3.49 19.91 -21.29
C LYS A 122 3.93 19.44 -19.90
N ILE A 123 4.63 18.30 -19.82
CA ILE A 123 5.16 17.80 -18.54
C ILE A 123 6.18 18.77 -17.93
N LEU A 124 7.09 19.31 -18.74
CA LEU A 124 8.07 20.28 -18.26
C LEU A 124 7.41 21.53 -17.69
N GLN A 125 6.41 22.07 -18.39
CA GLN A 125 5.66 23.24 -17.92
C GLN A 125 4.86 22.96 -16.65
N LEU A 126 4.27 21.76 -16.52
CA LEU A 126 3.59 21.36 -15.28
C LEU A 126 4.57 21.23 -14.11
N ALA A 127 5.80 20.78 -14.37
CA ALA A 127 6.84 20.66 -13.34
C ALA A 127 7.41 22.01 -12.90
N GLU A 128 7.40 23.01 -13.78
CA GLU A 128 7.89 24.37 -13.52
C GLU A 128 6.81 25.27 -12.88
N TYR A 129 5.55 24.84 -12.83
CA TYR A 129 4.47 25.66 -12.31
C TYR A 129 4.64 25.95 -10.81
N GLU A 130 4.65 27.24 -10.48
CA GLU A 130 4.65 27.74 -9.11
C GLU A 130 3.49 28.73 -8.92
N PRO A 131 2.58 28.51 -7.94
CA PRO A 131 1.48 29.43 -7.66
C PRO A 131 2.01 30.78 -7.14
N LEU A 132 1.37 31.87 -7.55
CA LEU A 132 1.73 33.21 -7.10
C LEU A 132 1.15 33.54 -5.71
N SER A 133 -0.03 33.00 -5.40
CA SER A 133 -0.74 33.29 -4.15
C SER A 133 -1.66 32.15 -3.74
N GLU A 134 -1.54 31.70 -2.49
CA GLU A 134 -2.41 30.66 -1.93
C GLU A 134 -3.90 31.04 -1.97
N LYS A 135 -4.22 32.33 -1.83
CA LYS A 135 -5.61 32.82 -1.82
C LYS A 135 -6.31 32.65 -3.17
N THR A 136 -5.55 32.66 -4.25
CA THR A 136 -6.04 32.57 -5.64
C THR A 136 -5.63 31.27 -6.32
N TYR A 137 -4.96 30.38 -5.60
CA TYR A 137 -4.45 29.09 -6.07
C TYR A 137 -5.42 28.33 -6.97
N ASN A 138 -6.67 28.15 -6.52
CA ASN A 138 -7.67 27.39 -7.29
C ASN A 138 -7.95 28.02 -8.67
N CYS A 139 -8.03 29.36 -8.73
CA CYS A 139 -8.26 30.09 -9.98
C CYS A 139 -7.02 30.05 -10.88
N GLU A 140 -5.83 30.22 -10.29
CA GLU A 140 -4.55 30.15 -11.00
C GLU A 140 -4.32 28.78 -11.64
N ILE A 141 -4.58 27.70 -10.89
CA ILE A 141 -4.49 26.32 -11.37
C ILE A 141 -5.46 26.10 -12.54
N GLU A 142 -6.72 26.51 -12.40
CA GLU A 142 -7.72 26.32 -13.46
C GLU A 142 -7.35 27.09 -14.74
N HIS A 143 -6.82 28.31 -14.58
CA HIS A 143 -6.36 29.11 -15.71
C HIS A 143 -5.14 28.47 -16.38
N PHE A 144 -4.14 28.06 -15.59
CA PHE A 144 -2.93 27.43 -16.08
C PHE A 144 -3.22 26.12 -16.82
N GLU A 145 -4.07 25.25 -16.26
CA GLU A 145 -4.51 24.01 -16.89
C GLU A 145 -5.09 24.27 -18.29
N LYS A 146 -6.05 25.20 -18.40
CA LYS A 146 -6.67 25.56 -19.69
C LYS A 146 -5.64 26.04 -20.72
N GLN A 147 -4.67 26.84 -20.30
CA GLN A 147 -3.64 27.38 -21.19
C GLN A 147 -2.68 26.29 -21.68
N ILE A 148 -2.22 25.42 -20.77
CA ILE A 148 -1.33 24.31 -21.09
C ILE A 148 -2.01 23.27 -21.99
N GLU A 149 -3.27 22.92 -21.72
CA GLU A 149 -4.06 22.01 -22.56
C GLU A 149 -4.25 22.56 -23.98
N LYS A 150 -4.49 23.87 -24.09
CA LYS A 150 -4.67 24.54 -25.38
C LYS A 150 -3.36 24.63 -26.16
N ALA A 151 -2.26 24.99 -25.50
CA ALA A 151 -0.94 25.16 -26.12
C ALA A 151 -0.38 23.83 -26.64
N TYR A 152 -0.49 22.77 -25.84
CA TYR A 152 0.12 21.46 -26.13
C TYR A 152 -0.89 20.40 -26.56
N LYS A 153 -1.97 20.83 -27.23
CA LYS A 153 -3.03 19.94 -27.70
C LYS A 153 -2.52 18.84 -28.64
N LEU A 154 -3.18 17.69 -28.58
CA LEU A 154 -2.97 16.61 -29.54
C LEU A 154 -3.64 16.92 -30.88
N CYS A 155 -3.10 16.36 -31.97
CA CYS A 155 -3.80 16.37 -33.24
C CYS A 155 -5.00 15.39 -33.20
N LYS A 156 -6.02 15.62 -34.03
CA LYS A 156 -7.26 14.81 -34.06
C LYS A 156 -6.99 13.30 -34.16
N LYS A 157 -5.97 12.89 -34.93
CA LYS A 157 -5.58 11.48 -35.08
C LYS A 157 -5.04 10.91 -33.76
N CYS A 158 -4.12 11.62 -33.12
CA CYS A 158 -3.52 11.22 -31.84
C CYS A 158 -4.53 11.23 -30.70
N GLU A 159 -5.45 12.19 -30.68
CA GLU A 159 -6.53 12.24 -29.69
C GLU A 159 -7.43 10.98 -29.76
N LYS A 160 -7.74 10.52 -30.98
CA LYS A 160 -8.48 9.26 -31.17
C LYS A 160 -7.69 8.04 -30.69
N VAL A 161 -6.37 8.03 -30.88
CA VAL A 161 -5.49 6.97 -30.34
C VAL A 161 -5.58 6.95 -28.82
N VAL A 162 -5.39 8.09 -28.16
CA VAL A 162 -5.47 8.22 -26.70
C VAL A 162 -6.84 7.78 -26.17
N LYS A 163 -7.94 8.29 -26.73
CA LYS A 163 -9.31 7.92 -26.33
C LYS A 163 -9.55 6.41 -26.46
N ASN A 164 -9.09 5.80 -27.55
CA ASN A 164 -9.23 4.35 -27.73
C ASN A 164 -8.38 3.55 -26.74
N THR A 165 -7.15 3.98 -26.48
CA THR A 165 -6.27 3.33 -25.51
C THR A 165 -6.85 3.39 -24.10
N ILE A 166 -7.30 4.57 -23.65
CA ILE A 166 -7.97 4.75 -22.35
C ILE A 166 -9.21 3.87 -22.27
N ARG A 167 -10.07 3.85 -23.30
CA ARG A 167 -11.27 3.01 -23.32
C ARG A 167 -10.93 1.52 -23.17
N LYS A 168 -9.92 1.04 -23.88
CA LYS A 168 -9.46 -0.36 -23.78
C LYS A 168 -8.90 -0.68 -22.39
N GLN A 169 -8.08 0.21 -21.84
CA GLN A 169 -7.50 0.04 -20.50
C GLN A 169 -8.59 0.04 -19.42
N ASN A 170 -9.54 0.98 -19.48
CA ASN A 170 -10.67 1.02 -18.56
C ASN A 170 -11.48 -0.27 -18.66
N ALA A 171 -11.84 -0.71 -19.87
CA ALA A 171 -12.57 -1.97 -20.05
C ALA A 171 -11.82 -3.18 -19.47
N TRP A 172 -10.49 -3.21 -19.62
CA TRP A 172 -9.64 -4.25 -19.04
C TRP A 172 -9.59 -4.19 -17.51
N ILE A 173 -9.42 -2.99 -16.92
CA ILE A 173 -9.44 -2.79 -15.47
C ILE A 173 -10.79 -3.22 -14.89
N PHE A 174 -11.90 -2.79 -15.50
CA PHE A 174 -13.25 -3.18 -15.09
C PHE A 174 -13.47 -4.68 -15.24
N GLY A 175 -13.08 -5.28 -16.37
CA GLY A 175 -13.17 -6.72 -16.58
C GLY A 175 -12.39 -7.51 -15.54
N ASN A 176 -11.19 -7.06 -15.19
CA ASN A 176 -10.37 -7.67 -14.15
C ASN A 176 -10.94 -7.46 -12.75
N LYS A 177 -11.49 -6.29 -12.44
CA LYS A 177 -12.18 -6.02 -11.16
C LYS A 177 -13.37 -6.96 -11.02
N LEU A 178 -14.19 -7.11 -12.06
CA LEU A 178 -15.32 -8.04 -12.09
C LEU A 178 -14.86 -9.50 -11.92
N ARG A 179 -13.77 -9.90 -12.59
CA ARG A 179 -13.18 -11.23 -12.42
C ARG A 179 -12.70 -11.45 -10.98
N ASN A 180 -11.99 -10.48 -10.40
CA ASN A 180 -11.53 -10.55 -9.01
C ASN A 180 -12.71 -10.62 -8.02
N LEU A 181 -13.79 -9.86 -8.25
CA LEU A 181 -15.01 -9.96 -7.45
C LEU A 181 -15.68 -11.33 -7.60
N ARG A 182 -15.73 -11.91 -8.80
CA ARG A 182 -16.21 -13.29 -9.01
C ARG A 182 -15.32 -14.31 -8.31
N THR A 183 -14.00 -14.15 -8.37
CA THR A 183 -13.05 -15.02 -7.67
C THR A 183 -13.19 -14.88 -6.16
N LEU A 184 -13.38 -13.68 -5.63
CA LEU A 184 -13.66 -13.44 -4.20
C LEU A 184 -15.02 -14.02 -3.79
N LYS A 185 -16.06 -13.87 -4.61
CA LYS A 185 -17.37 -14.53 -4.41
C LYS A 185 -17.23 -16.05 -4.40
N ASN A 186 -16.49 -16.62 -5.34
CA ASN A 186 -16.26 -18.06 -5.43
C ASN A 186 -15.40 -18.58 -4.27
N LYS A 187 -14.41 -17.80 -3.81
CA LYS A 187 -13.65 -18.10 -2.59
C LYS A 187 -14.54 -18.01 -1.34
N GLY A 188 -15.38 -16.99 -1.21
CA GLY A 188 -16.39 -16.88 -0.14
C GLY A 188 -17.37 -18.05 -0.14
N LEU A 189 -17.87 -18.46 -1.32
CA LEU A 189 -18.67 -19.67 -1.47
C LEU A 189 -17.89 -20.95 -1.13
N SER A 190 -16.58 -21.00 -1.40
CA SER A 190 -15.76 -22.16 -1.01
C SER A 190 -15.65 -22.30 0.52
N TYR A 191 -15.55 -21.19 1.27
CA TYR A 191 -15.63 -21.21 2.73
C TYR A 191 -16.99 -21.70 3.24
N LEU A 192 -18.09 -21.31 2.58
CA LEU A 192 -19.44 -21.81 2.91
C LEU A 192 -19.62 -23.30 2.58
N LYS A 193 -19.00 -23.78 1.48
CA LYS A 193 -19.07 -25.18 1.05
C LYS A 193 -18.23 -26.10 1.94
N VAL A 194 -17.08 -25.63 2.44
CA VAL A 194 -16.27 -26.32 3.47
C VAL A 194 -17.08 -26.47 4.76
N LYS A 195 -17.84 -25.44 5.17
CA LYS A 195 -18.67 -25.51 6.38
C LYS A 195 -19.82 -26.53 6.25
N LYS A 196 -20.41 -26.66 5.06
CA LYS A 196 -21.47 -27.66 4.77
C LYS A 196 -20.97 -29.12 4.80
N TYR A 197 -19.69 -29.37 4.50
CA TYR A 197 -19.11 -30.72 4.65
C TYR A 197 -18.74 -31.07 6.10
N SER A 198 -18.54 -30.07 6.96
CA SER A 198 -18.29 -30.27 8.40
C SER A 198 -19.54 -30.32 9.28
N GLN A 199 -20.73 -30.07 8.72
CA GLN A 199 -22.01 -30.10 9.45
C GLN A 199 -23.05 -30.87 8.64
N GLY A 200 -22.89 -32.20 8.62
CA GLY A 200 -24.01 -33.11 8.43
C GLY A 200 -24.65 -33.42 9.79
N SER A 201 -25.58 -32.57 10.22
CA SER A 201 -26.72 -32.94 11.08
C SER A 201 -27.65 -31.73 11.31
N SER A 202 -28.94 -31.95 11.00
CA SER A 202 -30.17 -31.24 11.37
C SER A 202 -30.45 -29.79 10.88
N GLU A 203 -31.44 -29.76 9.98
CA GLU A 203 -32.63 -28.88 9.90
C GLU A 203 -32.53 -27.37 9.62
N ASP A 204 -32.94 -27.06 8.38
CA ASP A 204 -33.71 -25.93 7.86
C ASP A 204 -33.97 -24.71 8.76
N THR A 205 -33.43 -23.57 8.34
CA THR A 205 -34.07 -22.26 8.55
C THR A 205 -33.74 -21.33 7.39
N TYR A 206 -34.80 -20.89 6.69
CA TYR A 206 -34.74 -19.88 5.63
C TYR A 206 -34.42 -18.51 6.23
N PHE A 207 -33.32 -17.88 5.79
CA PHE A 207 -33.07 -16.45 6.01
C PHE A 207 -33.14 -15.72 4.67
N ASN A 208 -34.27 -15.05 4.41
CA ASN A 208 -34.43 -14.10 3.32
C ASN A 208 -33.70 -12.80 3.69
N PHE A 209 -32.65 -12.45 2.95
CA PHE A 209 -32.08 -11.11 2.98
C PHE A 209 -32.59 -10.30 1.80
N ASN A 210 -33.49 -9.36 2.11
CA ASN A 210 -34.01 -8.36 1.21
C ASN A 210 -32.90 -7.33 0.93
N ILE A 211 -32.51 -7.17 -0.34
CA ILE A 211 -31.53 -6.17 -0.77
C ILE A 211 -32.28 -4.88 -1.07
N GLY A 212 -32.23 -3.93 -0.15
CA GLY A 212 -32.59 -2.54 -0.38
C GLY A 212 -31.46 -1.83 -1.13
N TYR A 213 -31.74 -1.39 -2.35
CA TYR A 213 -30.87 -0.55 -3.15
C TYR A 213 -30.86 0.87 -2.57
N PHE A 214 -29.67 1.47 -2.43
CA PHE A 214 -29.52 2.92 -2.34
C PHE A 214 -28.89 3.42 -3.63
N THR A 215 -29.68 4.23 -4.32
CA THR A 215 -29.31 5.21 -5.34
C THR A 215 -28.37 6.27 -4.78
#